data_AF-A0A015JMZ5-F1
#
_entry.id   AF-A0A015JMZ5-F1
#
_cell.length_a   1.000
_cell.length_b   1.000
_cell.length_c   1.000
_cell.angle_alpha   90.00
_cell.angle_beta   90.00
_cell.angle_gamma   90.00
#
_symmetry.space_group_name_H-M   'P 1'
#
loop_
_entity.id
_entity.type
_entity.pdbx_description
1 polymer ?
#
loop_
_entity_poly.entity_id
_entity_poly.type
_entity_poly.pdbx_seq_one_letter_code
_entity_poly.pdbx_strand_id
1 'polypeptide(L)' 'MITEPEEPNVEGPEIPIISNYEALAALNQIITYMEQKSDKMEFSNDHIRTIKKLRKVIKWEEFHSKQQVTLDSCFRINKE' A
#
# COMPACT_ATOMS: atom_id res chain seq x y z
N MET A 1 -36.60 -23.64 -17.65
CA MET A 1 -35.34 -22.86 -17.67
C MET A 1 -35.41 -21.92 -16.49
N ILE A 2 -34.53 -22.09 -15.51
CA ILE A 2 -34.43 -21.20 -14.35
C ILE A 2 -33.49 -20.08 -14.80
N THR A 3 -34.02 -18.86 -14.91
CA THR A 3 -33.22 -17.68 -15.23
C THR A 3 -32.46 -17.29 -13.96
N GLU A 4 -31.13 -17.40 -13.97
CA GLU A 4 -30.29 -16.87 -12.90
C GLU A 4 -30.46 -15.34 -12.84
N PRO A 5 -30.60 -14.74 -11.64
CA PRO A 5 -30.63 -13.30 -11.53
C PRO A 5 -29.25 -12.75 -11.88
N GLU A 6 -29.18 -11.91 -12.92
CA GLU A 6 -27.98 -11.13 -13.23
C GLU A 6 -27.62 -10.28 -12.00
N GLU A 7 -26.49 -10.57 -11.37
CA GLU A 7 -25.95 -9.71 -10.32
C GLU A 7 -25.72 -8.32 -10.92
N PRO A 8 -26.20 -7.24 -10.26
CA PRO A 8 -25.95 -5.90 -10.76
C PRO A 8 -24.44 -5.69 -10.76
N ASN A 9 -23.87 -5.54 -11.96
CA ASN A 9 -22.48 -5.18 -12.16
C ASN A 9 -22.32 -3.71 -11.75
N VAL A 10 -22.33 -3.47 -10.43
CA VAL A 10 -22.03 -2.17 -9.86
C VAL A 10 -20.54 -1.99 -10.05
N GLU A 11 -20.16 -1.36 -11.17
CA GLU A 11 -18.82 -0.80 -11.35
C GLU A 11 -18.54 0.10 -10.15
N GLY A 12 -17.86 -0.48 -9.15
CA GLY A 12 -17.40 0.26 -7.99
C GLY A 12 -16.48 1.39 -8.45
N PRO A 13 -16.35 2.45 -7.65
CA PRO A 13 -15.42 3.53 -7.98
C PRO A 13 -14.03 2.94 -8.24
N GLU A 14 -13.48 3.23 -9.41
CA GLU A 14 -12.15 2.76 -9.81
C GLU A 14 -11.13 3.21 -8.76
N ILE A 15 -10.47 2.22 -8.12
CA ILE A 15 -9.51 2.52 -7.06
C ILE A 15 -8.28 3.15 -7.74
N PRO A 16 -7.91 4.39 -7.39
CA PRO A 16 -6.79 5.05 -8.04
C PRO A 16 -5.50 4.29 -7.75
N ILE A 17 -4.74 3.98 -8.79
CA ILE A 17 -3.40 3.41 -8.67
C ILE A 17 -2.48 4.52 -8.16
N ILE A 18 -1.84 4.28 -7.02
CA ILE A 18 -0.88 5.20 -6.39
C ILE A 18 0.52 4.58 -6.37
N SER A 19 1.56 5.42 -6.33
CA SER A 19 2.93 4.95 -6.16
C SER A 19 3.19 4.49 -4.72
N ASN A 20 4.19 3.61 -4.55
CA ASN A 20 4.68 3.20 -3.23
C ASN A 20 5.09 4.38 -2.35
N TYR A 21 5.67 5.43 -2.95
CA TYR A 21 6.06 6.63 -2.23
C TYR A 21 4.84 7.38 -1.65
N GLU A 22 3.82 7.59 -2.47
CA GLU A 22 2.57 8.24 -2.05
C GLU A 22 1.86 7.42 -0.98
N ALA A 23 1.80 6.10 -1.14
CA ALA A 23 1.23 5.19 -0.16
C ALA A 23 1.98 5.28 1.19
N LEU A 24 3.32 5.33 1.17
CA LEU A 24 4.13 5.50 2.38
C LEU A 24 3.90 6.85 3.06
N ALA A 25 3.78 7.93 2.28
CA ALA A 25 3.51 9.26 2.80
C ALA A 25 2.15 9.30 3.52
N ALA A 26 1.10 8.78 2.88
CA ALA A 26 -0.24 8.70 3.45
C ALA A 26 -0.26 7.84 4.72
N LEU A 27 0.38 6.67 4.71
CA LEU A 27 0.44 5.78 5.88
C LEU A 27 1.20 6.42 7.05
N ASN A 28 2.28 7.18 6.78
CA ASN A 28 2.97 7.93 7.83
C ASN A 28 2.04 8.99 8.45
N GLN A 29 1.25 9.71 7.65
CA GLN A 29 0.30 10.70 8.16
C GLN A 29 -0.78 10.06 9.02
N ILE A 30 -1.34 8.92 8.58
CA ILE A 30 -2.34 8.19 9.36
C ILE A 30 -1.76 7.73 10.69
N ILE A 31 -0.55 7.15 10.70
CA ILE A 31 0.11 6.72 11.94
C ILE A 31 0.32 7.92 12.88
N THR A 32 0.84 9.04 12.37
CA THR A 32 1.05 10.26 13.16
C THR A 32 -0.26 10.77 13.75
N TYR A 33 -1.34 10.80 12.96
CA TYR A 33 -2.65 11.22 13.43
C TYR A 33 -3.17 10.31 14.55
N MET A 34 -3.06 8.99 14.37
CA MET A 34 -3.48 8.02 15.39
C MET A 34 -2.69 8.18 16.69
N GLU A 35 -1.37 8.38 16.59
CA GLU A 35 -0.49 8.58 17.75
C GLU A 35 -0.78 9.91 18.47
N GLN A 36 -1.16 10.97 17.74
CA GLN A 36 -1.55 12.26 18.34
C GLN A 36 -2.94 12.27 18.97
N LYS A 37 -3.84 11.39 18.50
CA LYS A 37 -5.24 11.33 18.93
C LYS A 37 -5.53 10.15 19.86
N SER A 38 -4.52 9.39 20.27
CA SER A 38 -4.67 8.21 21.16
C SER A 38 -5.51 8.50 22.40
N ASP A 39 -5.38 9.70 22.95
CA ASP A 39 -6.05 10.09 24.19
C ASP A 39 -7.48 10.59 23.96
N LYS A 40 -7.87 10.86 22.71
CA LYS A 40 -9.16 11.44 22.32
C LYS A 40 -10.03 10.49 21.50
N MET A 41 -9.44 9.43 20.96
CA MET A 41 -10.11 8.47 20.10
C MET A 41 -9.50 7.09 20.33
N GLU A 42 -10.31 6.14 20.78
CA GLU A 42 -9.87 4.75 20.89
C GLU A 42 -9.79 4.14 19.50
N PHE A 43 -8.55 3.97 19.02
CA PHE A 43 -8.28 3.13 17.87
C PHE A 43 -8.08 1.70 18.34
N SER A 44 -8.70 0.73 17.66
CA SER A 44 -8.38 -0.68 17.89
C SER A 44 -6.90 -0.92 17.66
N ASN A 45 -6.26 -1.60 18.62
CA ASN A 45 -4.86 -2.02 18.52
C ASN A 45 -4.60 -2.85 17.26
N ASP A 46 -5.59 -3.61 16.80
CA ASP A 46 -5.49 -4.40 15.57
C ASP A 46 -5.45 -3.52 14.32
N HIS A 47 -6.18 -2.40 14.30
CA HIS A 47 -6.13 -1.44 13.19
C HIS A 47 -4.76 -0.74 13.13
N ILE A 48 -4.25 -0.30 14.28
CA ILE A 48 -2.90 0.29 14.38
C ILE A 48 -1.85 -0.71 13.87
N ARG A 49 -1.95 -1.97 14.32
CA ARG A 49 -1.03 -3.03 13.93
C ARG A 49 -1.09 -3.29 12.43
N THR A 50 -2.28 -3.29 11.84
CA THR A 50 -2.49 -3.54 10.41
C THR A 50 -1.88 -2.44 9.56
N ILE A 51 -2.11 -1.17 9.92
CA ILE A 51 -1.52 -0.01 9.23
C ILE A 51 0.01 -0.04 9.31
N LYS A 52 0.57 -0.35 10.48
CA LYS A 52 2.03 -0.48 10.67
C LYS A 52 2.62 -1.64 9.85
N LYS A 53 1.91 -2.77 9.72
CA LYS A 53 2.32 -3.89 8.85
C LYS A 53 2.30 -3.48 7.38
N LEU A 54 1.23 -2.84 6.91
CA LEU A 54 1.10 -2.40 5.52
C LEU A 54 2.24 -1.47 5.11
N ARG A 55 2.57 -0.49 5.96
CA ARG A 55 3.73 0.38 5.77
C ARG A 55 5.03 -0.40 5.63
N LYS A 56 5.23 -1.47 6.42
CA LYS A 56 6.45 -2.29 6.37
C LYS A 56 6.53 -3.06 5.05
N VAL A 57 5.41 -3.59 4.55
CA VAL A 57 5.34 -4.29 3.26
C VAL A 57 5.73 -3.35 2.11
N ILE A 58 5.11 -2.17 2.03
CA ILE A 58 5.40 -1.21 0.95
C ILE A 58 6.85 -0.72 1.01
N LYS A 59 7.41 -0.50 2.22
CA LYS A 59 8.85 -0.17 2.36
C LYS A 59 9.75 -1.27 1.82
N TRP A 60 9.37 -2.53 2.04
CA TRP A 60 10.14 -3.67 1.60
C TRP A 60 10.08 -3.78 0.07
N GLU A 61 8.89 -3.67 -0.53
CA GLU A 61 8.74 -3.66 -2.00
C GLU A 61 9.52 -2.52 -2.65
N GLU A 62 9.45 -1.31 -2.10
CA GLU A 62 10.19 -0.16 -2.59
C GLU A 62 11.72 -0.38 -2.53
N PHE A 63 12.21 -1.01 -1.46
CA PHE A 63 13.62 -1.35 -1.32
C PHE A 63 14.04 -2.40 -2.35
N HIS A 64 13.24 -3.46 -2.54
CA HIS A 64 13.54 -4.52 -3.51
C HIS A 64 13.46 -4.03 -4.95
N SER A 65 12.49 -3.17 -5.26
CA SER A 65 12.40 -2.50 -6.57
C SER A 65 13.68 -1.70 -6.88
N LYS A 66 14.17 -0.91 -5.91
CA LYS A 66 15.42 -0.16 -6.07
C LYS A 66 16.64 -1.07 -6.22
N GLN A 67 16.70 -2.19 -5.51
CA GLN A 67 17.78 -3.16 -5.67
C GLN A 67 17.74 -3.82 -7.06
N GLN A 68 16.55 -4.18 -7.55
CA GLN A 68 16.40 -4.74 -8.90
C GLN A 68 16.87 -3.74 -9.96
N VAL A 69 16.46 -2.48 -9.87
CA VAL A 69 16.92 -1.40 -10.77
C VAL A 69 18.45 -1.25 -10.72
N THR A 70 19.05 -1.37 -9.54
CA THR A 70 20.50 -1.26 -9.36
C THR A 70 21.23 -2.45 -10.01
N LEU A 71 20.73 -3.68 -9.82
CA LEU A 71 21.27 -4.88 -10.45
C LEU A 71 21.14 -4.82 -11.98
N ASP A 72 19.97 -4.43 -12.48
CA ASP A 72 19.73 -4.28 -13.92
C ASP A 72 20.68 -3.25 -14.55
N SER A 73 20.99 -2.17 -13.83
CA SER A 73 21.99 -1.17 -14.24
C SER A 73 23.39 -1.78 -14.31
N CYS A 74 23.84 -2.49 -13.25
CA CYS A 74 25.14 -3.16 -13.23
C CYS A 74 25.31 -4.20 -14.35
N PHE A 75 24.28 -4.99 -14.65
CA PHE A 75 24.34 -5.98 -15.73
C PHE A 75 24.22 -5.37 -17.13
N ARG A 76 23.62 -4.18 -17.28
CA ARG A 76 23.65 -3.41 -18.53
C ARG A 76 25.04 -2.86 -18.84
N ILE A 77 25.76 -2.36 -17.83
CA ILE A 77 27.11 -1.80 -17.99
C ILE A 77 28.12 -2.88 -18.42
N ASN A 78 27.96 -4.13 -17.97
CA ASN A 78 28.88 -5.23 -18.31
C ASN A 78 28.58 -5.92 -19.66
N LYS A 79 27.68 -5.37 -20.48
CA LYS A 79 27.35 -5.90 -21.83
C LYS A 79 27.86 -5.03 -22.99
N GLU A 80 28.53 -3.93 -22.70
CA GLU A 80 29.34 -3.15 -23.64
C GLU A 80 30.82 -3.57 -23.56
#